data_AF-A0A0J8UMG7-F1
#
_entry.id   AF-A0A0J8UMG7-F1
#
_cell.length_a   1.000
_cell.length_b   1.000
_cell.length_c   1.000
_cell.angle_alpha   90.00
_cell.angle_beta   90.00
_cell.angle_gamma   90.00
#
_symmetry.space_group_name_H-M   'P 1'
#
loop_
_entity.id
_entity.type
_entity.pdbx_description
1 polymer ?
#
loop_
_entity_poly.entity_id
_entity_poly.type
_entity_poly.pdbx_seq_one_letter_code
_entity_poly.pdbx_strand_id
1 'polypeptide(L)'
;MTRARPGHSISMTYYFVLATVLFLSALAQPYDGTSRRVSQKLFDSLEELARIVDITYCVGTTGIYKPFRCAGRCKEFEGFELVKTWNTGPLLSDSCGYLALSHPPWPKRIILAFRGTYSITNTIVDLSAVPQVYVPYPERPWTG
;
A
#
# COMPACT_ATOMS: atom_id res chain seq x y z
N MET A 1 27.03 -57.63 32.28
CA MET A 1 26.61 -56.44 33.06
C MET A 1 26.88 -55.20 32.25
N THR A 2 25.86 -54.58 31.63
CA THR A 2 25.97 -53.22 31.05
C THR A 2 24.68 -52.48 31.34
N ARG A 3 24.72 -51.63 32.36
CA ARG A 3 23.61 -50.79 32.82
C ARG A 3 23.52 -49.57 31.90
N ALA A 4 22.46 -49.47 31.10
CA ALA A 4 22.18 -48.29 30.28
C ALA A 4 21.98 -47.07 31.19
N ARG A 5 22.69 -45.97 30.93
CA ARG A 5 22.63 -44.73 31.73
C ARG A 5 21.41 -43.88 31.32
N PRO A 6 20.44 -43.61 32.22
CA PRO A 6 19.22 -42.85 31.91
C PRO A 6 19.43 -41.34 32.05
N GLY A 7 20.48 -40.78 31.44
CA GLY A 7 20.90 -39.38 31.67
C GLY A 7 20.77 -38.43 30.47
N HIS A 8 20.60 -38.95 29.25
CA HIS A 8 20.66 -38.11 28.04
C HIS A 8 19.30 -37.53 27.59
N SER A 9 18.18 -38.17 27.96
CA SER A 9 16.85 -37.75 27.48
C SER A 9 16.34 -36.46 28.13
N ILE A 10 16.65 -36.25 29.41
CA ILE A 10 16.10 -35.14 30.23
C ILE A 10 16.75 -33.80 29.83
N SER A 11 18.03 -33.83 29.49
CA SER A 11 18.79 -32.68 29.01
C SER A 11 18.26 -32.17 27.67
N MET A 12 18.01 -33.07 26.72
CA MET A 12 17.53 -32.71 25.39
C MET A 12 16.11 -32.12 25.41
N THR A 13 15.21 -32.66 26.24
CA THR A 13 13.88 -32.09 26.46
C THR A 13 13.94 -30.71 27.09
N TYR A 14 14.87 -30.48 28.04
CA TYR A 14 15.05 -29.18 28.68
C TYR A 14 15.51 -28.12 27.67
N TYR A 15 16.52 -28.43 26.85
CA TYR A 15 16.99 -27.51 25.80
C TYR A 15 15.91 -27.24 24.74
N PHE A 16 15.10 -28.24 24.37
CA PHE A 16 14.01 -28.06 23.43
C PHE A 16 12.93 -27.12 23.99
N VAL A 17 12.51 -27.33 25.24
CA VAL A 17 11.54 -26.45 25.91
C VAL A 17 12.11 -25.03 26.02
N LEU A 18 13.36 -24.89 26.46
CA LEU A 18 14.01 -23.57 26.57
C LEU A 18 14.05 -22.84 25.22
N ALA A 19 14.43 -23.55 24.14
CA ALA A 19 14.47 -23.00 22.79
C ALA A 19 13.07 -22.57 22.31
N THR A 20 12.02 -23.37 22.58
CA THR A 20 10.65 -22.99 22.23
C THR A 20 10.16 -21.78 23.01
N VAL A 21 10.48 -21.66 24.30
CA VAL A 21 10.13 -20.49 25.12
C VAL A 21 10.84 -19.24 24.62
N LEU A 22 12.14 -19.33 24.31
CA LEU A 22 12.91 -18.22 23.73
C LEU A 22 12.34 -17.80 22.38
N PHE A 23 11.99 -18.76 21.51
CA PHE A 23 11.41 -18.48 20.20
C PHE A 23 10.03 -17.82 20.32
N LEU A 24 9.16 -18.30 21.21
CA LEU A 24 7.85 -17.68 21.46
C LEU A 24 7.97 -16.27 22.04
N SER A 25 8.94 -16.03 22.93
CA SER A 25 9.19 -14.69 23.47
C SER A 25 9.75 -13.71 22.42
N ALA A 26 10.50 -14.20 21.42
CA ALA A 26 10.96 -13.38 20.31
C ALA A 26 9.83 -13.01 19.32
N LEU A 27 8.77 -13.84 19.23
CA LEU A 27 7.57 -13.54 18.46
C LEU A 27 6.57 -12.66 19.21
N ALA A 28 6.71 -12.52 20.53
CA ALA A 28 5.89 -11.63 21.33
C ALA A 28 6.31 -10.18 21.09
N GLN A 29 5.60 -9.47 20.20
CA GLN A 29 5.76 -8.03 20.09
C GLN A 29 5.42 -7.37 21.43
N PRO A 30 6.25 -6.41 21.91
CA PRO A 30 5.89 -5.61 23.08
C PRO A 30 4.58 -4.89 22.78
N TYR A 31 3.56 -5.20 23.58
CA TYR A 31 2.26 -4.55 23.53
C TYR A 31 2.41 -3.15 24.12
N ASP A 32 2.77 -2.17 23.29
CA ASP A 32 2.65 -0.76 23.63
C ASP A 32 1.15 -0.44 23.67
N GLY A 33 0.59 -0.19 24.86
CA GLY A 33 -0.85 -0.07 25.14
C GLY A 33 -1.59 1.07 24.40
N THR A 34 -0.91 1.70 23.44
CA THR A 34 -1.37 2.71 22.49
C THR A 34 -1.82 2.12 21.14
N SER A 35 -1.56 0.82 20.88
CA SER A 35 -1.93 0.17 19.62
C SER A 35 -3.44 -0.11 19.52
N ARG A 36 -4.16 0.82 18.88
CA ARG A 36 -5.59 0.65 18.56
C ARG A 36 -5.74 -0.28 17.35
N ARG A 37 -6.21 -1.51 17.59
CA ARG A 37 -6.60 -2.43 16.50
C ARG A 37 -7.74 -1.83 15.67
N VAL A 38 -7.66 -1.97 14.35
CA VAL A 38 -8.74 -1.59 13.42
C VAL A 38 -9.67 -2.77 13.18
N SER A 39 -10.92 -2.51 12.76
CA SER A 39 -11.83 -3.59 12.34
C SER A 39 -11.36 -4.19 11.00
N GLN A 40 -11.66 -5.46 10.77
CA GLN A 40 -11.31 -6.14 9.52
C GLN A 40 -11.88 -5.38 8.31
N LYS A 41 -13.13 -4.94 8.39
CA LYS A 41 -13.78 -4.15 7.33
C LYS A 41 -13.01 -2.87 6.98
N LEU A 42 -12.47 -2.17 7.98
CA LEU A 42 -11.67 -0.96 7.75
C LEU A 42 -10.34 -1.33 7.10
N PHE A 43 -9.68 -2.38 7.58
CA PHE A 43 -8.45 -2.88 6.99
C PHE A 43 -8.65 -3.23 5.50
N ASP A 44 -9.68 -4.03 5.18
CA ASP A 44 -9.99 -4.44 3.81
C ASP A 44 -10.24 -3.23 2.90
N SER A 45 -10.93 -2.21 3.42
CA SER A 45 -11.20 -0.97 2.67
C SER A 45 -9.93 -0.17 2.40
N LEU A 46 -9.03 -0.06 3.39
CA LEU A 46 -7.74 0.60 3.23
C LEU A 46 -6.84 -0.16 2.26
N GLU A 47 -6.85 -1.48 2.34
CA GLU A 47 -6.09 -2.34 1.43
C GLU A 47 -6.60 -2.23 0.00
N GLU A 48 -7.92 -2.26 -0.23
CA GLU A 48 -8.51 -2.04 -1.55
C GLU A 48 -8.08 -0.69 -2.13
N LEU A 49 -8.17 0.39 -1.35
CA LEU A 49 -7.77 1.72 -1.78
C LEU A 49 -6.27 1.81 -2.09
N ALA A 50 -5.42 1.19 -1.27
CA ALA A 50 -3.99 1.12 -1.53
C ALA A 50 -3.70 0.43 -2.87
N ARG A 51 -4.39 -0.69 -3.15
CA ARG A 51 -4.29 -1.43 -4.41
C ARG A 51 -4.78 -0.62 -5.62
N ILE A 52 -5.84 0.18 -5.46
CA ILE A 52 -6.36 1.08 -6.51
C ILE A 52 -5.33 2.17 -6.83
N VAL A 53 -4.74 2.80 -5.82
CA VAL A 53 -3.73 3.85 -6.00
C VAL A 53 -2.43 3.29 -6.57
N ASP A 54 -2.03 2.07 -6.18
CA ASP A 54 -0.84 1.39 -6.71
C ASP A 54 -0.90 1.20 -8.24
N ILE A 55 -2.08 1.01 -8.83
CA ILE A 55 -2.23 0.91 -10.29
C ILE A 55 -1.75 2.19 -11.01
N THR A 56 -1.75 3.35 -10.36
CA THR A 56 -1.24 4.60 -10.95
C THR A 56 0.23 4.48 -11.37
N TYR A 57 1.01 3.58 -10.77
CA TYR A 57 2.41 3.32 -11.15
C TYR A 57 2.56 2.76 -12.57
N CYS A 58 1.50 2.22 -13.17
CA CYS A 58 1.49 1.82 -14.57
C CYS A 58 1.39 3.04 -15.51
N VAL A 59 0.85 4.16 -15.06
CA VAL A 59 0.73 5.39 -15.87
C VAL A 59 2.10 6.04 -16.02
N GLY A 60 2.51 6.34 -17.25
CA GLY A 60 3.85 6.86 -17.56
C GLY A 60 4.92 5.78 -17.72
N THR A 61 4.60 4.50 -17.50
CA THR A 61 5.52 3.37 -17.69
C THR A 61 4.95 2.35 -18.68
N THR A 62 4.24 1.33 -18.17
CA THR A 62 3.68 0.22 -18.96
C THR A 62 2.29 0.53 -19.53
N GLY A 63 1.61 1.55 -19.01
CA GLY A 63 0.29 2.00 -19.43
C GLY A 63 -0.88 1.29 -18.76
N ILE A 64 -2.05 1.92 -18.85
CA ILE A 64 -3.36 1.31 -18.55
C ILE A 64 -4.20 1.41 -19.82
N TYR A 65 -4.85 0.31 -20.19
CA TYR A 65 -5.59 0.16 -21.44
C TYR A 65 -7.04 -0.23 -21.19
N LYS A 66 -7.93 0.12 -22.13
CA LYS A 66 -9.34 -0.29 -22.04
C LYS A 66 -9.50 -1.83 -22.09
N PRO A 67 -10.52 -2.41 -21.40
CA PRO A 67 -11.47 -1.73 -20.51
C PRO A 67 -10.79 -1.26 -19.21
N PHE A 68 -10.00 -2.06 -18.51
CA PHE A 68 -9.09 -1.61 -17.45
C PHE A 68 -7.99 -2.66 -17.25
N ARG A 69 -6.91 -2.58 -18.04
CA ARG A 69 -5.85 -3.59 -18.13
C ARG A 69 -4.47 -2.95 -18.01
N CYS A 70 -3.57 -3.58 -17.27
CA CYS A 70 -2.19 -3.14 -17.11
C CYS A 70 -1.30 -4.33 -16.70
N ALA A 71 0.02 -4.12 -16.67
CA ALA A 71 0.98 -5.13 -16.20
C ALA A 71 0.90 -5.38 -14.68
N GLY A 72 0.34 -4.42 -13.93
CA GLY A 72 0.16 -4.51 -12.48
C GLY A 72 -1.13 -5.22 -12.07
N ARG A 73 -1.89 -4.56 -11.20
CA ARG A 73 -3.00 -5.19 -10.44
C ARG A 73 -4.39 -4.94 -11.04
N CYS A 74 -4.49 -4.41 -12.26
CA CYS A 74 -5.79 -4.09 -12.89
C CYS A 74 -6.75 -5.29 -12.96
N LYS A 75 -6.21 -6.52 -13.06
CA LYS A 75 -6.98 -7.77 -13.05
C LYS A 75 -7.80 -8.01 -11.78
N GLU A 76 -7.52 -7.31 -10.67
CA GLU A 76 -8.31 -7.42 -9.44
C GLU A 76 -9.57 -6.55 -9.44
N PHE A 77 -9.71 -5.69 -10.45
CA PHE A 77 -10.80 -4.72 -10.57
C PHE A 77 -11.55 -4.92 -11.89
N GLU A 78 -12.08 -6.13 -12.10
CA GLU A 78 -12.77 -6.52 -13.35
C GLU A 78 -14.00 -5.64 -13.67
N GLY A 79 -14.60 -5.00 -12.67
CA GLY A 79 -15.70 -4.05 -12.84
C GLY A 79 -15.31 -2.65 -13.30
N PHE A 80 -14.01 -2.35 -13.43
CA PHE A 80 -13.54 -1.03 -13.78
C PHE A 80 -13.47 -0.81 -15.29
N GLU A 81 -13.80 0.41 -15.71
CA GLU A 81 -13.62 0.93 -17.05
C GLU A 81 -12.76 2.21 -16.99
N LEU A 82 -11.66 2.21 -17.74
CA LEU A 82 -10.77 3.35 -17.92
C LEU A 82 -11.44 4.42 -18.79
N VAL A 83 -11.59 5.61 -18.21
CA VAL A 83 -12.03 6.81 -18.93
C VAL A 83 -10.82 7.51 -19.54
N LYS A 84 -9.82 7.83 -18.72
CA LYS A 84 -8.64 8.61 -19.15
C LYS A 84 -7.46 8.42 -18.20
N THR A 85 -6.25 8.52 -18.74
CA THR A 85 -5.00 8.66 -17.97
C THR A 85 -4.40 10.05 -18.19
N TRP A 86 -3.60 10.53 -17.24
CA TRP A 86 -2.77 11.72 -17.40
C TRP A 86 -1.40 11.52 -16.79
N ASN A 87 -0.41 12.22 -17.35
CA ASN A 87 0.95 12.34 -16.86
C ASN A 87 1.40 13.77 -17.21
N THR A 88 1.81 14.56 -16.22
CA THR A 88 2.25 15.95 -16.41
C THR A 88 3.71 16.06 -16.90
N GLY A 89 4.47 14.98 -16.81
CA GLY A 89 5.83 14.83 -17.27
C GLY A 89 6.87 15.34 -16.26
N PRO A 90 8.17 15.04 -16.49
CA PRO A 90 9.25 15.41 -15.56
C PRO A 90 9.40 16.90 -15.30
N LEU A 91 8.92 17.74 -16.22
CA LEU A 91 9.00 19.21 -16.13
C LEU A 91 7.89 19.82 -15.25
N LEU A 92 6.82 19.08 -14.95
CA LEU A 92 5.64 19.58 -14.22
C LEU A 92 5.26 18.64 -13.06
N SER A 93 6.24 18.34 -12.19
CA SER A 93 6.07 17.51 -10.99
C SER A 93 5.69 16.04 -11.22
N ASP A 94 5.81 15.53 -12.46
CA ASP A 94 5.59 14.14 -12.87
C ASP A 94 4.35 13.47 -12.24
N SER A 95 3.29 14.27 -12.11
CA SER A 95 2.04 13.84 -11.52
C SER A 95 1.28 13.01 -12.53
N CYS A 96 1.01 11.77 -12.15
CA CYS A 96 0.33 10.80 -13.00
C CYS A 96 -0.96 10.34 -12.34
N GLY A 97 -1.87 9.80 -13.15
CA GLY A 97 -3.10 9.25 -12.61
C GLY A 97 -4.06 8.75 -13.67
N TYR A 98 -5.21 8.29 -13.20
CA TYR A 98 -6.28 7.82 -14.07
C TYR A 98 -7.66 8.09 -13.47
N LEU A 99 -8.64 8.18 -14.38
CA LEU A 99 -10.06 8.23 -14.09
C LEU A 99 -10.69 6.91 -14.57
N ALA A 100 -11.39 6.23 -13.68
CA ALA A 100 -12.11 4.99 -13.99
C ALA A 100 -13.53 4.99 -13.41
N LEU A 101 -14.41 4.23 -14.02
CA LEU A 101 -15.78 3.97 -13.56
C LEU A 101 -15.91 2.53 -13.11
N SER A 102 -16.55 2.30 -11.98
CA SER A 102 -16.89 0.95 -11.49
C SER A 102 -18.35 0.63 -11.81
N HIS A 103 -18.58 -0.48 -12.50
CA HIS A 103 -19.88 -0.90 -12.99
C HIS A 103 -20.46 -2.08 -12.19
N PRO A 104 -21.78 -2.32 -12.24
CA PRO A 104 -22.40 -3.52 -11.65
C PRO A 104 -21.79 -4.82 -12.20
N PRO A 105 -21.72 -5.92 -11.40
CA PRO A 105 -22.26 -6.08 -10.04
C PRO A 105 -21.42 -5.44 -8.93
N TRP A 106 -20.29 -4.79 -9.24
CA TRP A 106 -19.47 -4.09 -8.25
C TRP A 106 -20.09 -2.75 -7.82
N PRO A 107 -19.66 -2.17 -6.67
CA PRO A 107 -20.15 -0.88 -6.22
C PRO A 107 -19.95 0.21 -7.27
N LYS A 108 -21.01 0.96 -7.58
CA LYS A 108 -20.93 2.12 -8.50
C LYS A 108 -20.06 3.21 -7.90
N ARG A 109 -18.93 3.51 -8.54
CA ARG A 109 -17.93 4.49 -8.06
C ARG A 109 -17.27 5.20 -9.24
N ILE A 110 -16.92 6.46 -9.03
CA ILE A 110 -15.98 7.20 -9.88
C ILE A 110 -14.65 7.22 -9.14
N ILE A 111 -13.61 6.67 -9.77
CA ILE A 111 -12.28 6.54 -9.19
C ILE A 111 -11.37 7.54 -9.86
N LEU A 112 -10.85 8.49 -9.07
CA LEU A 112 -9.86 9.44 -9.50
C LEU A 112 -8.59 9.20 -8.66
N ALA A 113 -7.62 8.53 -9.25
CA ALA A 113 -6.40 8.12 -8.56
C ALA A 113 -5.20 8.95 -9.04
N PHE A 114 -4.41 9.44 -8.10
CA PHE A 114 -3.24 10.28 -8.35
C PHE A 114 -1.98 9.68 -7.75
N ARG A 115 -0.84 10.02 -8.36
CA ARG A 115 0.50 9.86 -7.81
C ARG A 115 1.38 11.06 -8.19
N GLY A 116 2.39 11.34 -7.39
CA GLY A 116 3.49 12.25 -7.75
C GLY A 116 4.70 11.52 -8.35
N THR A 117 5.81 12.24 -8.49
CA THR A 117 7.09 11.79 -9.07
C THR A 117 7.66 10.54 -8.40
N TYR A 118 8.27 9.67 -9.21
CA TYR A 118 9.18 8.64 -8.72
C TYR A 118 10.55 9.23 -8.36
N SER A 119 10.75 9.54 -7.08
CA SER A 119 12.06 9.47 -6.41
C SER A 119 11.88 9.98 -4.99
N ILE A 120 11.96 9.09 -4.01
CA ILE A 120 12.10 9.47 -2.58
C ILE A 120 13.32 10.41 -2.41
N THR A 121 14.30 10.35 -3.32
CA THR A 121 15.49 11.21 -3.34
C THR A 121 15.20 12.63 -3.88
N ASN A 122 14.27 12.82 -4.83
CA ASN A 122 13.76 14.15 -5.22
C ASN A 122 12.69 14.62 -4.24
N THR A 123 12.00 13.71 -3.55
CA THR A 123 11.18 14.07 -2.41
C THR A 123 12.03 14.72 -1.32
N ILE A 124 13.27 14.34 -1.04
CA ILE A 124 14.08 15.06 -0.02
C ILE A 124 14.27 16.56 -0.36
N VAL A 125 14.30 16.93 -1.64
CA VAL A 125 14.40 18.33 -2.10
C VAL A 125 13.01 18.98 -2.24
N ASP A 126 11.97 18.26 -2.67
CA ASP A 126 10.58 18.76 -2.75
C ASP A 126 9.85 18.81 -1.39
N LEU A 127 10.26 17.97 -0.44
CA LEU A 127 9.85 17.99 0.98
C LEU A 127 10.71 18.98 1.77
N SER A 128 11.62 19.72 1.10
CA SER A 128 12.11 20.97 1.69
C SER A 128 10.87 21.80 1.96
N ALA A 129 10.58 21.98 3.25
CA ALA A 129 9.40 22.69 3.72
C ALA A 129 9.58 24.19 3.49
N VAL A 130 9.84 24.60 2.25
CA VAL A 130 9.77 26.00 1.83
C VAL A 130 8.31 26.39 1.96
N PRO A 131 7.95 27.22 2.94
CA PRO A 131 6.55 27.53 3.18
C PRO A 131 5.98 28.19 1.94
N GLN A 132 4.94 27.58 1.37
CA GLN A 132 4.12 28.22 0.36
C GLN A 132 2.93 28.85 1.08
N VAL A 133 2.57 30.07 0.70
CA VAL A 133 1.36 30.70 1.20
C VAL A 133 0.17 29.87 0.72
N TYR A 134 -0.63 29.36 1.66
CA TYR A 134 -1.90 28.74 1.30
C TYR A 134 -2.80 29.82 0.69
N VAL A 135 -2.99 29.75 -0.62
CA VAL A 135 -3.97 30.56 -1.33
C VAL A 135 -5.21 29.69 -1.49
N PRO A 136 -6.37 30.07 -0.92
CA PRO A 136 -7.61 29.33 -1.11
C PRO A 136 -7.92 29.12 -2.59
N TYR A 137 -8.46 27.96 -2.93
CA TYR A 137 -8.91 27.70 -4.28
C TYR A 137 -9.94 28.77 -4.69
N PRO A 138 -9.81 29.40 -5.87
CA PRO A 138 -10.72 30.46 -6.28
C PRO A 138 -12.14 29.91 -6.37
N GLU A 139 -13.11 30.67 -5.84
CA GLU A 139 -14.53 30.28 -5.84
C GLU A 139 -15.07 30.07 -7.27
N ARG A 140 -14.40 30.63 -8.29
CA ARG A 140 -14.71 30.43 -9.71
C ARG A 140 -13.44 30.16 -10.54
N PRO A 141 -13.19 28.90 -10.93
CA PRO A 141 -11.97 28.54 -11.65
C PRO A 141 -11.91 28.93 -13.14
N TRP A 142 -12.94 29.57 -13.70
CA TRP A 142 -13.08 29.80 -15.16
C TRP A 142 -13.15 31.28 -15.60
N THR A 143 -12.83 32.24 -14.75
CA THR A 143 -12.93 33.69 -15.08
C THR A 143 -11.58 34.39 -15.18
N GLY A 144 -10.54 33.71 -15.67
CA GLY A 144 -9.20 34.27 -15.89
C GLY A 144 -8.73 34.10 -17.32
#